data_AF-A0A936NIJ4-F1
#
_entry.id   AF-A0A936NIJ4-F1
#
_cell.length_a   1.000
_cell.length_b   1.000
_cell.length_c   1.000
_cell.angle_alpha   90.00
_cell.angle_beta   90.00
_cell.angle_gamma   90.00
#
_symmetry.space_group_name_H-M   'P 1'
#
loop_
_entity.id
_entity.type
_entity.pdbx_description
1 polymer ?
#
loop_
_entity_poly.entity_id
_entity_poly.type
_entity_poly.pdbx_seq_one_letter_code
_entity_poly.pdbx_strand_id
1 'polypeptide(L)'
;MRLRAWFVCAALLLLSNTTTSSLAIASEPSDPEAAIRQMVRANAEKDLPTLSLLMAHDADIVSYSVGGRKYVGWPEFEREMREEFLNTKKIEIPITELKVWTKGDMAWFTMELDYTRYVGEGSEVKRTVLPLRETGVLERRAGRWQLLSWHESFRSAQLGGPLASPSASAGSHRLVSDSTSTAMPDMSGEWEILEVEDEKRYKATLDKSGNGPYTQHNGRFVTTSFADRLWQGTWQQPGNDREGGFEVLLSEDGTEAKGIWWYTRVGNHKNIPPREHGGTYQWKKLTPKPAHGQ
;
A
#
# COMPACT_ATOMS: atom_id res chain seq x y z
N MET A 1 7.19 -36.61 89.77
CA MET A 1 6.02 -36.52 88.85
C MET A 1 6.47 -35.78 87.60
N ARG A 2 6.43 -36.44 86.43
CA ARG A 2 7.00 -35.94 85.17
C ARG A 2 5.91 -35.31 84.30
N LEU A 3 6.17 -34.10 83.78
CA LEU A 3 5.30 -33.37 82.85
C LEU A 3 5.23 -34.10 81.49
N ARG A 4 4.02 -34.15 80.91
CA ARG A 4 3.78 -34.54 79.51
C ARG A 4 3.54 -33.28 78.67
N ALA A 5 4.34 -33.14 77.61
CA ALA A 5 4.20 -32.13 76.58
C ALA A 5 3.14 -32.55 75.55
N TRP A 6 2.24 -31.64 75.17
CA TRP A 6 1.40 -31.77 73.98
C TRP A 6 1.73 -30.61 73.03
N PHE A 7 2.21 -30.95 71.83
CA PHE A 7 2.43 -30.06 70.70
C PHE A 7 1.10 -29.79 69.99
N VAL A 8 0.74 -28.52 69.77
CA VAL A 8 -0.29 -28.11 68.81
C VAL A 8 0.41 -27.37 67.67
N CYS A 9 0.36 -27.93 66.47
CA CYS A 9 0.87 -27.31 65.25
C CYS A 9 -0.10 -26.21 64.78
N ALA A 10 0.37 -24.97 64.71
CA ALA A 10 -0.33 -23.87 64.06
C ALA A 10 0.02 -23.86 62.56
N ALA A 11 -0.96 -24.10 61.70
CA ALA A 11 -0.83 -23.90 60.26
C ALA A 11 -1.12 -22.44 59.92
N LEU A 12 -0.12 -21.71 59.41
CA LEU A 12 -0.30 -20.38 58.81
C LEU A 12 -0.96 -20.52 57.43
N LEU A 13 -2.15 -19.94 57.28
CA LEU A 13 -2.78 -19.66 55.98
C LEU A 13 -2.18 -18.36 55.41
N LEU A 14 -1.27 -18.50 54.45
CA LEU A 14 -0.82 -17.40 53.60
C LEU A 14 -1.88 -17.12 52.53
N LEU A 15 -2.65 -16.06 52.71
CA LEU A 15 -3.52 -15.48 51.68
C LEU A 15 -2.64 -14.75 50.66
N SER A 16 -2.32 -15.41 49.55
CA SER A 16 -1.72 -14.79 48.38
C SER A 16 -2.78 -13.98 47.62
N ASN A 17 -2.78 -12.67 47.80
CA ASN A 17 -3.48 -11.72 46.94
C ASN A 17 -2.84 -11.76 45.54
N THR A 18 -3.44 -12.52 44.64
CA THR A 18 -3.14 -12.43 43.21
C THR A 18 -4.04 -11.35 42.62
N THR A 19 -3.46 -10.18 42.37
CA THR A 19 -4.06 -9.15 41.51
C THR A 19 -4.03 -9.66 40.08
N THR A 20 -5.08 -10.36 39.66
CA THR A 20 -5.36 -10.62 38.25
C THR A 20 -5.58 -9.28 37.55
N SER A 21 -4.56 -8.82 36.85
CA SER A 21 -4.70 -7.77 35.85
C SER A 21 -5.49 -8.37 34.68
N SER A 22 -6.79 -8.11 34.62
CA SER A 22 -7.55 -8.36 33.40
C SER A 22 -6.96 -7.48 32.30
N LEU A 23 -6.22 -8.08 31.38
CA LEU A 23 -6.10 -7.56 30.02
C LEU A 23 -7.55 -7.41 29.53
N ALA A 24 -8.03 -6.18 29.42
CA ALA A 24 -9.32 -5.91 28.82
C ALA A 24 -9.24 -6.36 27.36
N ILE A 25 -9.69 -7.57 27.08
CA ILE A 25 -9.95 -8.03 25.72
C ILE A 25 -10.98 -7.05 25.18
N ALA A 26 -10.59 -6.27 24.17
CA ALA A 26 -11.52 -5.39 23.48
C ALA A 26 -12.75 -6.22 23.10
N SER A 27 -13.93 -5.77 23.52
CA SER A 27 -15.18 -6.48 23.25
C SER A 27 -15.30 -6.76 21.75
N GLU A 28 -15.64 -8.00 21.38
CA GLU A 28 -15.85 -8.36 19.98
C GLU A 28 -16.88 -7.41 19.34
N PRO A 29 -16.62 -6.95 18.11
CA PRO A 29 -17.48 -5.97 17.47
C PRO A 29 -18.86 -6.58 17.19
N SER A 30 -19.90 -5.89 17.64
CA SER A 30 -21.29 -6.36 17.55
C SER A 30 -21.86 -6.38 16.13
N ASP A 31 -21.31 -5.53 15.26
CA ASP A 31 -21.80 -5.24 13.92
C ASP A 31 -20.61 -5.01 12.95
N PRO A 32 -20.83 -5.09 11.63
CA PRO A 32 -19.74 -5.03 10.66
C PRO A 32 -19.10 -3.64 10.57
N GLU A 33 -19.82 -2.55 10.87
CA GLU A 33 -19.23 -1.21 10.88
C GLU A 33 -18.23 -1.08 12.05
N ALA A 34 -18.61 -1.54 13.23
CA ALA A 34 -17.72 -1.61 14.38
C ALA A 34 -16.47 -2.46 14.08
N ALA A 35 -16.63 -3.60 13.38
CA ALA A 35 -15.51 -4.45 12.99
C ALA A 35 -14.54 -3.74 12.03
N ILE A 36 -15.06 -3.03 11.02
CA ILE A 36 -14.24 -2.23 10.08
C ILE A 36 -13.47 -1.14 10.84
N ARG A 37 -14.16 -0.38 11.72
CA ARG A 37 -13.52 0.68 12.52
C ARG A 37 -12.47 0.14 13.48
N GLN A 38 -12.70 -1.04 14.07
CA GLN A 38 -11.73 -1.71 14.92
C GLN A 38 -10.52 -2.19 14.12
N MET A 39 -10.70 -2.69 12.91
CA MET A 39 -9.62 -3.10 12.02
C MET A 39 -8.75 -1.91 11.60
N VAL A 40 -9.37 -0.79 11.21
CA VAL A 40 -8.65 0.46 10.91
C VAL A 40 -7.87 0.97 12.12
N ARG A 41 -8.48 0.92 13.32
CA ARG A 41 -7.80 1.27 14.57
C ARG A 41 -6.62 0.35 14.85
N ALA A 42 -6.80 -0.96 14.74
CA ALA A 42 -5.76 -1.95 14.96
C ALA A 42 -4.57 -1.72 14.00
N ASN A 43 -4.84 -1.36 12.74
CA ASN A 43 -3.79 -0.98 11.81
C ASN A 43 -3.03 0.29 12.27
N ALA A 44 -3.76 1.36 12.62
CA ALA A 44 -3.16 2.60 13.12
C ALA A 44 -2.32 2.40 14.42
N GLU A 45 -2.78 1.51 15.30
CA GLU A 45 -2.15 1.17 16.58
C GLU A 45 -1.08 0.06 16.44
N LYS A 46 -0.89 -0.48 15.24
CA LYS A 46 0.03 -1.58 14.93
C LYS A 46 -0.26 -2.88 15.69
N ASP A 47 -1.53 -3.11 15.97
CA ASP A 47 -2.04 -4.30 16.66
C ASP A 47 -2.31 -5.43 15.66
N LEU A 48 -1.23 -6.13 15.29
CA LEU A 48 -1.31 -7.28 14.40
C LEU A 48 -2.18 -8.42 14.95
N PRO A 49 -2.15 -8.76 16.26
CA PRO A 49 -3.09 -9.73 16.82
C PRO A 49 -4.57 -9.40 16.57
N THR A 50 -4.98 -8.15 16.78
CA THR A 50 -6.36 -7.73 16.51
C THR A 50 -6.66 -7.74 15.01
N LEU A 51 -5.73 -7.33 14.14
CA LEU A 51 -5.89 -7.47 12.70
C LEU A 51 -6.11 -8.93 12.27
N SER A 52 -5.31 -9.85 12.81
CA SER A 52 -5.42 -11.28 12.52
C SER A 52 -6.78 -11.84 12.94
N LEU A 53 -7.34 -11.38 14.06
CA LEU A 53 -8.66 -11.81 14.50
C LEU A 53 -9.79 -11.33 13.58
N LEU A 54 -9.63 -10.14 12.99
CA LEU A 54 -10.63 -9.47 12.17
C LEU A 54 -10.51 -9.79 10.67
N MET A 55 -9.53 -10.59 10.27
CA MET A 55 -9.31 -10.97 8.88
C MET A 55 -9.49 -12.48 8.71
N ALA A 56 -10.11 -12.87 7.61
CA ALA A 56 -10.25 -14.27 7.27
C ALA A 56 -8.91 -14.83 6.78
N HIS A 57 -8.63 -16.09 7.13
CA HIS A 57 -7.34 -16.75 6.87
C HIS A 57 -7.43 -17.82 5.78
N ASP A 58 -8.50 -17.83 4.96
CA ASP A 58 -8.63 -18.76 3.85
C ASP A 58 -7.49 -18.53 2.84
N ALA A 59 -6.90 -19.63 2.34
CA ALA A 59 -5.65 -19.57 1.58
C ALA A 59 -5.80 -19.00 0.17
N ASP A 60 -7.03 -18.92 -0.35
CA ASP A 60 -7.37 -18.50 -1.72
C ASP A 60 -8.01 -17.11 -1.78
N ILE A 61 -8.19 -16.45 -0.64
CA ILE A 61 -8.63 -15.06 -0.57
C ILE A 61 -7.62 -14.17 -1.28
N VAL A 62 -8.12 -13.29 -2.15
CA VAL A 62 -7.31 -12.31 -2.87
C VAL A 62 -7.74 -10.90 -2.51
N SER A 63 -6.76 -10.07 -2.18
CA SER A 63 -6.96 -8.63 -1.93
C SER A 63 -5.96 -7.79 -2.69
N TYR A 64 -6.33 -6.53 -2.94
CA TYR A 64 -5.49 -5.59 -3.68
C TYR A 64 -5.29 -4.30 -2.89
N SER A 65 -4.10 -3.72 -3.00
CA SER A 65 -3.77 -2.39 -2.49
C SER A 65 -3.14 -1.53 -3.58
N VAL A 66 -2.95 -0.25 -3.28
CA VAL A 66 -2.31 0.70 -4.19
C VAL A 66 -0.91 0.25 -4.62
N GLY A 67 -0.55 0.62 -5.86
CA GLY A 67 0.73 0.25 -6.45
C GLY A 67 0.77 -1.20 -6.95
N GLY A 68 -0.37 -1.72 -7.44
CA GLY A 68 -0.49 -3.06 -8.01
C GLY A 68 -0.30 -4.21 -7.01
N ARG A 69 -0.32 -3.92 -5.71
CA ARG A 69 -0.10 -4.93 -4.67
C ARG A 69 -1.25 -5.90 -4.64
N LYS A 70 -0.91 -7.19 -4.64
CA LYS A 70 -1.83 -8.31 -4.52
C LYS A 70 -1.42 -9.14 -3.32
N TYR A 71 -2.39 -9.53 -2.50
CA TYR A 71 -2.21 -10.42 -1.36
C TYR A 71 -3.05 -11.67 -1.59
N VAL A 72 -2.41 -12.84 -1.54
CA VAL A 72 -3.07 -14.15 -1.58
C VAL A 72 -2.99 -14.80 -0.20
N GLY A 73 -4.11 -14.82 0.50
CA GLY A 73 -4.25 -15.31 1.86
C GLY A 73 -3.56 -14.44 2.92
N TRP A 74 -3.76 -14.83 4.17
CA TRP A 74 -3.22 -14.13 5.34
C TRP A 74 -1.68 -14.03 5.39
N PRO A 75 -0.89 -15.07 5.07
CA PRO A 75 0.57 -15.02 5.26
C PRO A 75 1.28 -13.91 4.46
N GLU A 76 0.81 -13.61 3.24
CA GLU A 76 1.40 -12.54 2.43
C GLU A 76 1.10 -11.16 3.02
N PHE A 77 -0.14 -10.94 3.44
CA PHE A 77 -0.54 -9.70 4.08
C PHE A 77 0.15 -9.50 5.44
N GLU A 78 0.22 -10.56 6.26
CA GLU A 78 0.85 -10.52 7.59
C GLU A 78 2.32 -10.09 7.50
N ARG A 79 3.08 -10.66 6.57
CA ARG A 79 4.49 -10.31 6.36
C ARG A 79 4.64 -8.81 6.08
N GLU A 80 3.82 -8.29 5.18
CA GLU A 80 3.88 -6.89 4.74
C GLU A 80 3.45 -5.93 5.86
N MET A 81 2.43 -6.29 6.64
CA MET A 81 2.04 -5.52 7.82
C MET A 81 3.13 -5.52 8.91
N ARG A 82 3.81 -6.65 9.13
CA ARG A 82 4.96 -6.71 10.05
C ARG A 82 6.07 -5.76 9.61
N GLU A 83 6.40 -5.75 8.33
CA GLU A 83 7.41 -4.86 7.77
C GLU A 83 7.01 -3.39 7.89
N GLU A 84 5.78 -3.03 7.54
CA GLU A 84 5.26 -1.66 7.70
C GLU A 84 5.27 -1.22 9.16
N PHE A 85 4.86 -2.09 10.09
CA PHE A 85 4.82 -1.78 11.52
C PHE A 85 6.21 -1.58 12.12
N LEU A 86 7.21 -2.35 11.67
CA LEU A 86 8.60 -2.19 12.07
C LEU A 86 9.22 -0.88 11.55
N ASN A 87 8.88 -0.50 10.32
CA ASN A 87 9.56 0.59 9.63
C ASN A 87 8.89 1.97 9.80
N THR A 88 7.64 2.01 10.23
CA THR A 88 6.95 3.26 10.56
C THR A 88 7.17 3.60 12.03
N LYS A 89 7.17 4.87 12.40
CA LYS A 89 7.08 5.29 13.81
C LYS A 89 5.63 5.37 14.28
N LYS A 90 4.80 5.98 13.46
CA LYS A 90 3.40 6.24 13.73
C LYS A 90 2.59 6.04 12.46
N ILE A 91 1.39 5.52 12.62
CA ILE A 91 0.39 5.43 11.57
C ILE A 91 -0.86 6.16 12.09
N GLU A 92 -1.47 6.98 11.23
CA GLU A 92 -2.77 7.60 11.48
C GLU A 92 -3.66 7.27 10.28
N ILE A 93 -4.88 6.80 10.55
CA ILE A 93 -5.80 6.35 9.51
C ILE A 93 -7.19 6.96 9.75
N PRO A 94 -7.36 8.29 9.68
CA PRO A 94 -8.67 8.91 9.78
C PRO A 94 -9.59 8.42 8.65
N ILE A 95 -10.73 7.86 9.05
CA ILE A 95 -11.84 7.53 8.16
C ILE A 95 -12.60 8.83 7.87
N THR A 96 -12.69 9.19 6.60
CA THR A 96 -13.39 10.39 6.12
C THR A 96 -14.82 10.07 5.67
N GLU A 97 -15.03 8.89 5.08
CA GLU A 97 -16.36 8.37 4.74
C GLU A 97 -16.38 6.86 4.96
N LEU A 98 -17.49 6.33 5.48
CA LEU A 98 -17.72 4.90 5.58
C LEU A 98 -19.21 4.63 5.34
N LYS A 99 -19.49 3.73 4.41
CA LYS A 99 -20.82 3.19 4.17
C LYS A 99 -20.75 1.67 4.24
N VAL A 100 -21.67 1.08 4.98
CA VAL A 100 -21.75 -0.35 5.22
C VAL A 100 -23.14 -0.83 4.87
N TRP A 101 -23.20 -1.94 4.15
CA TRP A 101 -24.44 -2.64 3.80
C TRP A 101 -24.35 -4.07 4.27
N THR A 102 -25.49 -4.65 4.61
CA THR A 102 -25.56 -6.01 5.15
C THR A 102 -26.65 -6.82 4.47
N LYS A 103 -26.41 -8.14 4.36
CA LYS A 103 -27.39 -9.13 3.91
C LYS A 103 -27.08 -10.47 4.58
N GLY A 104 -27.84 -10.81 5.63
CA GLY A 104 -27.60 -12.01 6.43
C GLY A 104 -26.23 -11.94 7.11
N ASP A 105 -25.43 -12.99 6.96
CA ASP A 105 -24.06 -13.08 7.50
C ASP A 105 -23.00 -12.44 6.60
N MET A 106 -23.41 -11.66 5.60
CA MET A 106 -22.51 -10.93 4.71
C MET A 106 -22.66 -9.42 4.90
N ALA A 107 -21.55 -8.71 4.83
CA ALA A 107 -21.52 -7.26 4.74
C ALA A 107 -20.55 -6.82 3.65
N TRP A 108 -20.79 -5.67 3.05
CA TRP A 108 -19.82 -5.00 2.19
C TRP A 108 -19.77 -3.53 2.54
N PHE A 109 -18.64 -2.90 2.24
CA PHE A 109 -18.45 -1.50 2.55
C PHE A 109 -17.72 -0.77 1.44
N THR A 110 -17.88 0.53 1.46
CA THR A 110 -16.99 1.47 0.79
C THR A 110 -16.49 2.45 1.84
N MET A 111 -15.19 2.74 1.82
CA MET A 111 -14.55 3.63 2.78
C MET A 111 -13.61 4.58 2.07
N GLU A 112 -13.50 5.81 2.58
CA GLU A 112 -12.45 6.75 2.23
C GLU A 112 -11.64 7.08 3.47
N LEU A 113 -10.32 7.06 3.37
CA LEU A 113 -9.41 7.34 4.47
C LEU A 113 -8.11 7.99 3.99
N ASP A 114 -7.38 8.60 4.92
CA ASP A 114 -6.01 9.04 4.67
C ASP A 114 -5.06 8.14 5.45
N TYR A 115 -4.30 7.29 4.77
CA TYR A 115 -3.25 6.51 5.41
C TYR A 115 -2.01 7.40 5.56
N THR A 116 -1.77 7.88 6.77
CA THR A 116 -0.63 8.74 7.09
C THR A 116 0.43 7.96 7.84
N ARG A 117 1.63 7.88 7.27
CA ARG A 117 2.79 7.24 7.90
C ARG A 117 3.89 8.24 8.20
N TYR A 118 4.57 8.01 9.31
CA TYR A 118 5.73 8.77 9.78
C TYR A 118 6.94 7.84 9.79
N VAL A 119 7.92 8.08 8.92
CA VAL A 119 9.10 7.22 8.73
C VAL A 119 10.38 8.01 9.03
N GLY A 120 11.41 7.38 9.61
CA GLY A 120 12.70 8.00 9.93
C GLY A 120 12.94 8.28 11.42
N GLU A 121 14.17 8.62 11.80
CA GLU A 121 14.61 8.81 13.19
C GLU A 121 14.90 10.28 13.57
N GLY A 122 14.85 10.62 14.86
CA GLY A 122 15.18 11.97 15.36
C GLY A 122 14.41 13.11 14.68
N SER A 123 15.13 14.11 14.18
CA SER A 123 14.62 15.29 13.47
C SER A 123 14.26 15.03 12.00
N GLU A 124 14.52 13.84 11.46
CA GLU A 124 14.32 13.50 10.04
C GLU A 124 13.03 12.70 9.78
N VAL A 125 12.01 12.86 10.64
CA VAL A 125 10.73 12.16 10.46
C VAL A 125 10.00 12.70 9.22
N LYS A 126 9.90 11.89 8.17
CA LYS A 126 9.14 12.18 6.97
C LYS A 126 7.69 11.74 7.16
N ARG A 127 6.77 12.69 7.01
CA ARG A 127 5.31 12.44 6.99
C ARG A 127 4.86 12.21 5.55
N THR A 128 4.23 11.08 5.29
CA THR A 128 3.63 10.75 3.98
C THR A 128 2.13 10.49 4.16
N VAL A 129 1.29 11.09 3.31
CA VAL A 129 -0.15 10.87 3.29
C VAL A 129 -0.53 10.18 2.00
N LEU A 130 -1.23 9.05 2.10
CA LEU A 130 -1.83 8.36 0.98
C LEU A 130 -3.35 8.54 1.08
N PRO A 131 -3.99 9.29 0.16
CA PRO A 131 -5.45 9.44 0.14
C PRO A 131 -6.10 8.24 -0.55
N LEU A 132 -6.70 7.35 0.24
CA LEU A 132 -7.16 6.04 -0.20
C LEU A 132 -8.69 5.91 -0.15
N ARG A 133 -9.20 5.05 -1.01
CA ARG A 133 -10.54 4.48 -0.93
C ARG A 133 -10.46 2.98 -0.95
N GLU A 134 -11.33 2.35 -0.18
CA GLU A 134 -11.41 0.93 -0.03
C GLU A 134 -12.81 0.43 -0.35
N THR A 135 -12.89 -0.76 -0.93
CA THR A 135 -14.10 -1.57 -0.98
C THR A 135 -13.76 -2.93 -0.43
N GLY A 136 -14.60 -3.49 0.44
CA GLY A 136 -14.35 -4.81 0.99
C GLY A 136 -15.62 -5.55 1.38
N VAL A 137 -15.45 -6.85 1.60
CA VAL A 137 -16.50 -7.78 1.96
C VAL A 137 -16.15 -8.45 3.28
N LEU A 138 -17.09 -8.45 4.21
CA LEU A 138 -16.99 -9.17 5.48
C LEU A 138 -17.99 -10.32 5.51
N GLU A 139 -17.62 -11.38 6.22
CA GLU A 139 -18.48 -12.50 6.54
C GLU A 139 -18.52 -12.72 8.05
N ARG A 140 -19.70 -13.05 8.57
CA ARG A 140 -19.88 -13.42 9.96
C ARG A 140 -19.63 -14.91 10.12
N ARG A 141 -18.51 -15.26 10.75
CA ARG A 141 -18.10 -16.65 11.02
C ARG A 141 -18.04 -16.89 12.52
N ALA A 142 -18.77 -17.89 12.99
CA ALA A 142 -18.85 -18.24 14.42
C ALA A 142 -19.18 -17.00 15.30
N GLY A 143 -20.10 -16.16 14.85
CA GLY A 143 -20.53 -14.93 15.54
C GLY A 143 -19.66 -13.69 15.28
N ARG A 144 -18.49 -13.85 14.66
CA ARG A 144 -17.50 -12.76 14.48
C ARG A 144 -17.43 -12.30 13.03
N TRP A 145 -17.43 -10.99 12.83
CA TRP A 145 -17.20 -10.39 11.52
C TRP A 145 -15.72 -10.44 11.16
N GLN A 146 -15.42 -11.01 10.00
CA GLN A 146 -14.06 -11.09 9.46
C GLN A 146 -14.04 -10.54 8.04
N LEU A 147 -13.04 -9.73 7.72
CA LEU A 147 -12.79 -9.25 6.36
C LEU A 147 -12.32 -10.42 5.50
N LEU A 148 -13.09 -10.72 4.45
CA LEU A 148 -12.74 -11.70 3.44
C LEU A 148 -11.75 -11.10 2.45
N SER A 149 -12.19 -10.12 1.67
CA SER A 149 -11.39 -9.52 0.61
C SER A 149 -11.62 -8.02 0.60
N TRP A 150 -10.58 -7.27 0.23
CA TRP A 150 -10.69 -5.85 -0.02
C TRP A 150 -9.87 -5.42 -1.23
N HIS A 151 -10.26 -4.28 -1.78
CA HIS A 151 -9.52 -3.56 -2.79
C HIS A 151 -9.33 -2.13 -2.31
N GLU A 152 -8.09 -1.68 -2.30
CA GLU A 152 -7.72 -0.31 -1.98
C GLU A 152 -7.10 0.37 -3.22
N SER A 153 -7.53 1.61 -3.46
CA SER A 153 -7.02 2.46 -4.55
C SER A 153 -6.88 3.91 -4.08
N PHE A 154 -6.15 4.74 -4.83
CA PHE A 154 -6.15 6.18 -4.57
C PHE A 154 -7.51 6.80 -4.90
N ARG A 155 -7.93 7.80 -4.11
CA ARG A 155 -9.20 8.52 -4.31
C ARG A 155 -9.23 9.29 -5.63
N SER A 156 -8.12 9.92 -6.00
CA SER A 156 -7.94 10.61 -7.27
C SER A 156 -6.96 9.85 -8.16
N ALA A 157 -7.23 9.81 -9.47
CA ALA A 157 -6.22 9.51 -10.49
C ALA A 157 -5.15 10.63 -10.61
N GLN A 158 -5.37 11.72 -9.88
CA GLN A 158 -4.58 12.93 -9.84
C GLN A 158 -3.75 12.89 -8.56
N LEU A 159 -2.62 12.19 -8.65
CA LEU A 159 -1.57 12.27 -7.64
C LEU A 159 -0.86 13.62 -7.83
N GLY A 160 -1.18 14.60 -6.97
CA GLY A 160 -0.35 15.78 -6.71
C GLY A 160 -0.72 17.12 -7.38
N GLY A 161 -1.94 17.65 -7.20
CA GLY A 161 -2.25 19.04 -7.56
C GLY A 161 -2.91 19.83 -6.41
N PRO A 162 -2.69 21.17 -6.28
CA PRO A 162 -3.34 21.96 -5.24
C PRO A 162 -4.85 22.14 -5.50
N LEU A 163 -5.62 22.22 -4.41
CA LEU A 163 -7.06 22.43 -4.37
C LEU A 163 -7.49 23.77 -5.02
N ALA A 164 -8.33 23.71 -6.07
CA ALA A 164 -9.46 24.62 -6.32
C ALA A 164 -10.29 24.15 -7.53
N SER A 165 -11.62 24.12 -7.34
CA SER A 165 -12.69 23.53 -8.15
C SER A 165 -13.12 24.39 -9.39
N PRO A 166 -14.30 24.13 -10.03
CA PRO A 166 -14.63 23.03 -10.94
C PRO A 166 -15.15 23.55 -12.30
N SER A 167 -15.17 22.74 -13.37
CA SER A 167 -16.15 22.86 -14.48
C SER A 167 -16.02 21.73 -15.52
N ALA A 168 -17.18 21.10 -15.82
CA ALA A 168 -17.63 20.53 -17.10
C ALA A 168 -16.73 19.49 -17.81
N SER A 169 -17.19 18.32 -18.23
CA SER A 169 -18.48 17.98 -18.83
C SER A 169 -18.59 16.46 -18.98
N ALA A 170 -19.82 15.94 -18.95
CA ALA A 170 -20.12 14.54 -19.25
C ALA A 170 -19.84 14.23 -20.72
N GLY A 171 -19.06 13.17 -20.97
CA GLY A 171 -18.87 12.57 -22.28
C GLY A 171 -18.97 11.05 -22.16
N SER A 172 -20.09 10.51 -22.63
CA SER A 172 -20.35 9.08 -22.71
C SER A 172 -19.42 8.44 -23.75
N HIS A 173 -18.58 7.48 -23.34
CA HIS A 173 -17.84 6.64 -24.27
C HIS A 173 -18.02 5.16 -23.94
N ARG A 174 -19.10 4.64 -24.53
CA ARG A 174 -19.19 3.39 -25.30
C ARG A 174 -18.06 2.37 -25.08
N LEU A 175 -18.40 1.29 -24.37
CA LEU A 175 -17.67 0.02 -24.34
C LEU A 175 -17.54 -0.52 -25.77
N VAL A 176 -16.31 -0.61 -26.28
CA VAL A 176 -15.96 -1.53 -27.36
C VAL A 176 -14.92 -2.48 -26.79
N SER A 177 -15.34 -3.73 -26.63
CA SER A 177 -14.48 -4.85 -26.28
C SER A 177 -13.70 -5.26 -27.52
N ASP A 178 -12.54 -4.67 -27.75
CA ASP A 178 -11.56 -5.23 -28.69
C ASP A 178 -10.54 -6.06 -27.92
N SER A 179 -10.75 -7.37 -28.03
CA SER A 179 -9.81 -8.40 -27.64
C SER A 179 -8.69 -8.47 -28.67
N THR A 180 -7.70 -7.59 -28.55
CA THR A 180 -6.44 -7.71 -29.29
C THR A 180 -5.31 -8.09 -28.35
N SER A 181 -4.93 -9.36 -28.43
CA SER A 181 -3.55 -9.87 -28.32
C SER A 181 -2.55 -8.95 -27.60
N THR A 182 -2.17 -9.36 -26.40
CA THR A 182 -1.10 -8.87 -25.50
C THR A 182 0.30 -8.89 -26.16
N ALA A 183 0.50 -8.10 -27.21
CA ALA A 183 1.85 -7.69 -27.62
C ALA A 183 2.23 -6.46 -26.79
N MET A 184 3.42 -6.46 -26.16
CA MET A 184 3.92 -5.26 -25.50
C MET A 184 3.93 -4.09 -26.51
N PRO A 185 3.38 -2.92 -26.17
CA PRO A 185 3.48 -1.74 -27.00
C PRO A 185 4.94 -1.41 -27.29
N ASP A 186 5.23 -0.93 -28.49
CA ASP A 186 6.58 -0.52 -28.85
C ASP A 186 6.99 0.73 -28.03
N MET A 187 7.79 0.50 -26.99
CA MET A 187 8.28 1.56 -26.10
C MET A 187 9.46 2.34 -26.69
N SER A 188 9.95 1.95 -27.87
CA SER A 188 11.18 2.51 -28.40
C SER A 188 11.10 4.00 -28.70
N GLY A 189 12.22 4.68 -28.53
CA GLY A 189 12.37 6.09 -28.84
C GLY A 189 12.79 6.94 -27.65
N GLU A 190 12.71 8.24 -27.86
CA GLU A 190 13.06 9.24 -26.84
C GLU A 190 11.85 9.55 -25.96
N TRP A 191 12.07 9.62 -24.66
CA TRP A 191 11.07 9.95 -23.66
C TRP A 191 11.56 11.11 -22.82
N GLU A 192 10.70 12.11 -22.60
CA GLU A 192 10.87 13.09 -21.55
C GLU A 192 10.22 12.58 -20.27
N ILE A 193 10.92 12.67 -19.15
CA ILE A 193 10.47 12.23 -17.83
C ILE A 193 10.47 13.44 -16.91
N LEU A 194 9.33 13.77 -16.33
CA LEU A 194 9.15 14.82 -15.34
C LEU A 194 8.97 14.19 -13.96
N GLU A 195 9.88 14.49 -13.04
CA GLU A 195 9.66 14.33 -11.60
C GLU A 195 8.77 15.49 -11.13
N VAL A 196 7.55 15.17 -10.69
CA VAL A 196 6.49 16.16 -10.45
C VAL A 196 6.82 17.04 -9.24
N GLU A 197 7.39 16.45 -8.19
CA GLU A 197 7.65 17.13 -6.92
C GLU A 197 8.68 18.26 -7.05
N ASP A 198 9.74 18.04 -7.83
CA ASP A 198 10.87 18.96 -7.97
C ASP A 198 10.91 19.67 -9.34
N GLU A 199 9.91 19.43 -10.20
CA GLU A 199 9.85 19.88 -11.60
C GLU A 199 11.10 19.54 -12.43
N LYS A 200 11.83 18.48 -12.06
CA LYS A 200 13.04 18.06 -12.76
C LYS A 200 12.70 17.24 -13.98
N ARG A 201 13.40 17.53 -15.09
CA ARG A 201 13.23 16.83 -16.37
C ARG A 201 14.45 16.01 -16.72
N TYR A 202 14.18 14.78 -17.14
CA TYR A 202 15.17 13.83 -17.64
C TYR A 202 14.78 13.37 -19.04
N LYS A 203 15.75 12.83 -19.76
CA LYS A 203 15.51 12.17 -21.04
C LYS A 203 15.91 10.71 -20.96
N ALA A 204 15.14 9.83 -21.59
CA ALA A 204 15.47 8.42 -21.72
C ALA A 204 15.39 7.98 -23.18
N THR A 205 16.32 7.12 -23.59
CA THR A 205 16.32 6.49 -24.91
C THR A 205 16.02 5.02 -24.71
N LEU A 206 14.86 4.54 -25.13
CA LEU A 206 14.41 3.17 -24.85
C LEU A 206 14.40 2.30 -26.11
N ASP A 207 14.63 1.00 -25.91
CA ASP A 207 14.36 -0.04 -26.88
C ASP A 207 12.86 -0.41 -26.91
N LYS A 208 12.48 -1.34 -27.80
CA LYS A 208 11.09 -1.80 -27.96
C LYS A 208 10.49 -2.38 -26.69
N SER A 209 11.33 -2.92 -25.82
CA SER A 209 10.95 -3.53 -24.55
C SER A 209 10.93 -2.53 -23.40
N GLY A 210 11.24 -1.25 -23.64
CA GLY A 210 11.29 -0.21 -22.61
C GLY A 210 12.60 -0.19 -21.80
N ASN A 211 13.65 -0.87 -22.26
CA ASN A 211 14.95 -0.83 -21.59
C ASN A 211 15.83 0.26 -22.20
N GLY A 212 16.58 0.97 -21.38
CA GLY A 212 17.52 1.95 -21.92
C GLY A 212 18.04 2.95 -20.91
N PRO A 213 19.05 3.75 -21.29
CA PRO A 213 19.62 4.77 -20.43
C PRO A 213 18.66 5.97 -20.24
N TYR A 214 18.88 6.71 -19.15
CA TYR A 214 18.33 8.05 -18.94
C TYR A 214 19.35 9.01 -18.36
N THR A 215 19.12 10.31 -18.53
CA THR A 215 20.14 11.35 -18.32
C THR A 215 20.58 11.53 -16.86
N GLN A 216 19.75 11.14 -15.90
CA GLN A 216 20.05 11.38 -14.49
C GLN A 216 21.03 10.33 -13.96
N HIS A 217 22.21 10.78 -13.53
CA HIS A 217 23.24 9.95 -12.87
C HIS A 217 23.64 8.68 -13.65
N ASN A 218 23.74 8.79 -14.98
CA ASN A 218 24.02 7.66 -15.88
C ASN A 218 23.01 6.51 -15.72
N GLY A 219 21.76 6.87 -15.44
CA GLY A 219 20.79 5.91 -15.02
C GLY A 219 20.30 5.01 -16.16
N ARG A 220 19.65 3.90 -15.80
CA ARG A 220 19.09 2.94 -16.75
C ARG A 220 17.78 2.35 -16.25
N PHE A 221 16.82 2.14 -17.16
CA PHE A 221 15.61 1.37 -16.93
C PHE A 221 15.74 -0.05 -17.47
N VAL A 222 15.10 -0.99 -16.75
CA VAL A 222 14.89 -2.37 -17.17
C VAL A 222 13.44 -2.74 -16.92
N THR A 223 12.71 -3.09 -17.96
CA THR A 223 11.33 -3.55 -17.87
C THR A 223 11.26 -4.96 -17.29
N THR A 224 10.37 -5.18 -16.32
CA THR A 224 10.10 -6.50 -15.74
C THR A 224 8.77 -7.08 -16.21
N SER A 225 7.76 -6.23 -16.44
CA SER A 225 6.44 -6.67 -16.90
C SER A 225 5.68 -5.54 -17.60
N PHE A 226 4.80 -5.95 -18.50
CA PHE A 226 3.78 -5.08 -19.09
C PHE A 226 2.49 -5.86 -19.25
N ALA A 227 1.41 -5.39 -18.62
CA ALA A 227 0.07 -5.96 -18.76
C ALA A 227 -0.97 -4.87 -18.52
N ASP A 228 -2.04 -4.84 -19.31
CA ASP A 228 -3.17 -3.91 -19.12
C ASP A 228 -2.76 -2.44 -18.99
N ARG A 229 -1.77 -2.00 -19.80
CA ARG A 229 -1.14 -0.67 -19.77
C ARG A 229 -0.30 -0.37 -18.53
N LEU A 230 -0.26 -1.28 -17.55
CA LEU A 230 0.65 -1.19 -16.42
C LEU A 230 2.04 -1.64 -16.87
N TRP A 231 2.99 -0.71 -16.82
CA TRP A 231 4.38 -0.93 -17.13
C TRP A 231 5.21 -0.87 -15.86
N GLN A 232 5.91 -1.95 -15.55
CA GLN A 232 6.74 -2.07 -14.35
C GLN A 232 8.18 -2.43 -14.72
N GLY A 233 9.10 -2.00 -13.87
CA GLY A 233 10.50 -2.31 -14.04
C GLY A 233 11.37 -1.82 -12.90
N THR A 234 12.67 -1.85 -13.15
CA THR A 234 13.69 -1.32 -12.25
C THR A 234 14.41 -0.14 -12.89
N TRP A 235 14.92 0.73 -12.04
CA TRP A 235 15.85 1.78 -12.44
C TRP A 235 17.11 1.69 -11.59
N GLN A 236 18.25 2.06 -12.18
CA GLN A 236 19.55 2.12 -11.52
C GLN A 236 20.23 3.43 -11.85
N GLN A 237 20.97 3.99 -10.91
CA GLN A 237 21.76 5.23 -11.02
C GLN A 237 23.17 4.98 -10.50
N PRO A 238 24.10 4.50 -11.33
CA PRO A 238 25.48 4.28 -10.93
C PRO A 238 26.18 5.55 -10.43
N GLY A 239 25.81 6.72 -10.98
CA GLY A 239 26.46 7.99 -10.66
C GLY A 239 26.22 8.50 -9.23
N ASN A 240 25.23 7.97 -8.51
CA ASN A 240 24.97 8.31 -7.10
C ASN A 240 24.68 7.06 -6.23
N ASP A 241 24.97 5.87 -6.77
CA ASP A 241 24.76 4.57 -6.16
C ASP A 241 23.32 4.34 -5.63
N ARG A 242 22.32 4.57 -6.49
CA ARG A 242 20.90 4.34 -6.14
C ARG A 242 20.25 3.39 -7.11
N GLU A 243 19.27 2.65 -6.63
CA GLU A 243 18.41 1.81 -7.46
C GLU A 243 17.04 1.66 -6.83
N GLY A 244 16.11 1.22 -7.67
CA GLY A 244 14.72 1.14 -7.28
C GLY A 244 13.85 0.48 -8.30
N GLY A 245 12.55 0.51 -8.03
CA GLY A 245 11.53 0.08 -8.98
C GLY A 245 10.69 1.24 -9.46
N PHE A 246 10.00 1.01 -10.57
CA PHE A 246 8.98 1.92 -11.09
C PHE A 246 7.72 1.15 -11.48
N GLU A 247 6.62 1.88 -11.45
CA GLU A 247 5.33 1.47 -11.98
C GLU A 247 4.67 2.68 -12.61
N VAL A 248 4.34 2.59 -13.88
CA VAL A 248 3.67 3.65 -14.63
C VAL A 248 2.51 3.09 -15.45
N LEU A 249 1.43 3.84 -15.54
CA LEU A 249 0.28 3.53 -16.36
C LEU A 249 0.40 4.26 -17.70
N LEU A 250 0.45 3.50 -18.78
CA LEU A 250 0.52 4.02 -20.15
C LEU A 250 -0.85 4.56 -20.60
N SER A 251 -0.87 5.67 -21.33
CA SER A 251 -2.04 6.15 -22.06
C SER A 251 -2.48 5.16 -23.14
N GLU A 252 -3.73 5.24 -23.57
CA GLU A 252 -4.27 4.35 -24.61
C GLU A 252 -3.53 4.45 -25.94
N ASP A 253 -3.04 5.65 -26.28
CA ASP A 253 -2.27 5.92 -27.49
C ASP A 253 -0.76 5.58 -27.35
N GLY A 254 -0.32 5.14 -26.16
CA GLY A 254 1.07 4.76 -25.90
C GLY A 254 2.08 5.92 -25.89
N THR A 255 1.62 7.17 -25.85
CA THR A 255 2.51 8.35 -25.94
C THR A 255 2.86 8.96 -24.58
N GLU A 256 2.10 8.65 -23.54
CA GLU A 256 2.31 9.15 -22.18
C GLU A 256 2.29 8.00 -21.16
N ALA A 257 3.01 8.17 -20.05
CA ALA A 257 2.87 7.29 -18.89
C ALA A 257 2.92 8.07 -17.59
N LYS A 258 2.21 7.63 -16.55
CA LYS A 258 2.20 8.29 -15.23
C LYS A 258 2.29 7.27 -14.11
N GLY A 259 3.10 7.54 -13.10
CA GLY A 259 3.15 6.67 -11.94
C GLY A 259 4.23 7.03 -10.95
N ILE A 260 4.74 6.02 -10.24
CA ILE A 260 5.61 6.20 -9.08
C ILE A 260 6.92 5.45 -9.25
N TRP A 261 7.98 6.03 -8.70
CA TRP A 261 9.23 5.31 -8.46
C TRP A 261 9.46 5.17 -6.97
N TRP A 262 10.19 4.13 -6.59
CA TRP A 262 10.60 3.89 -5.22
C TRP A 262 12.04 3.44 -5.15
N TYR A 263 12.68 3.63 -4.00
CA TYR A 263 14.02 3.13 -3.75
C TYR A 263 13.97 1.68 -3.26
N THR A 264 14.91 0.87 -3.72
CA THR A 264 15.23 -0.44 -3.12
C THR A 264 16.60 -0.43 -2.45
N ARG A 265 17.49 0.50 -2.85
CA ARG A 265 18.78 0.72 -2.21
C ARG A 265 19.31 2.14 -2.49
N VAL A 266 19.95 2.73 -1.48
CA VAL A 266 20.66 4.01 -1.56
C VAL A 266 22.02 3.87 -0.90
N GLY A 267 23.09 3.88 -1.68
CA GLY A 267 24.44 3.60 -1.19
C GLY A 267 24.53 2.21 -0.54
N ASN A 268 25.04 2.20 0.69
CA ASN A 268 25.09 1.01 1.55
C ASN A 268 23.78 0.73 2.30
N HIS A 269 22.78 1.61 2.21
CA HIS A 269 21.51 1.44 2.91
C HIS A 269 20.55 0.56 2.09
N LYS A 270 20.27 -0.64 2.62
CA LYS A 270 19.44 -1.68 1.98
C LYS A 270 18.14 -1.98 2.73
N ASN A 271 17.96 -1.44 3.93
CA ASN A 271 16.75 -1.63 4.74
C ASN A 271 15.71 -0.55 4.42
N ILE A 272 15.53 -0.28 3.12
CA ILE A 272 14.52 0.66 2.67
C ILE A 272 13.19 -0.08 2.68
N PRO A 273 12.14 0.46 3.35
CA PRO A 273 10.82 -0.13 3.35
C PRO A 273 10.36 -0.43 1.91
N PRO A 274 9.70 -1.56 1.66
CA PRO A 274 9.22 -1.91 0.33
C PRO A 274 8.42 -0.75 -0.30
N ARG A 275 8.81 -0.39 -1.51
CA ARG A 275 8.21 0.70 -2.29
C ARG A 275 8.17 2.06 -1.57
N GLU A 276 9.19 2.36 -0.74
CA GLU A 276 9.34 3.71 -0.17
C GLU A 276 9.33 4.76 -1.28
N HIS A 277 8.39 5.70 -1.16
CA HIS A 277 8.09 6.68 -2.19
C HIS A 277 9.33 7.51 -2.56
N GLY A 278 9.79 7.30 -3.80
CA GLY A 278 10.93 7.99 -4.40
C GLY A 278 10.54 9.16 -5.30
N GLY A 279 9.28 9.28 -5.69
CA GLY A 279 8.72 10.40 -6.46
C GLY A 279 7.59 9.96 -7.39
N THR A 280 6.88 10.96 -7.91
CA THR A 280 5.81 10.82 -8.91
C THR A 280 6.35 11.29 -10.26
N TYR A 281 6.16 10.48 -11.29
CA TYR A 281 6.77 10.69 -12.59
C TYR A 281 5.75 10.71 -13.72
N GLN A 282 5.92 11.66 -14.64
CA GLN A 282 5.19 11.74 -15.90
C GLN A 282 6.15 11.55 -17.07
N TRP A 283 5.80 10.69 -17.99
CA TRP A 283 6.60 10.31 -19.14
C TRP A 283 5.88 10.74 -20.39
N LYS A 284 6.60 11.32 -21.33
CA LYS A 284 6.06 11.75 -22.63
C LYS A 284 7.01 11.34 -23.74
N LYS A 285 6.49 10.57 -24.69
CA LYS A 285 7.23 10.16 -25.88
C LYS A 285 7.50 11.40 -26.74
N LEU A 286 8.75 11.61 -27.10
CA LEU A 286 9.16 12.66 -28.00
C LEU A 286 9.01 12.13 -29.42
N THR A 287 8.03 12.65 -30.15
CA THR A 287 7.85 12.33 -31.57
C THR A 287 9.13 12.73 -32.33
N PRO A 288 9.65 11.87 -33.23
CA PRO A 288 10.73 12.29 -34.11
C PRO A 288 10.31 13.53 -34.87
N LYS A 289 11.11 14.58 -34.83
CA LYS A 289 10.94 15.72 -35.74
C LYS A 289 11.02 15.15 -37.17
N PRO A 290 10.03 15.34 -38.06
CA PRO A 290 10.16 14.85 -39.42
C PRO A 290 11.42 15.45 -40.01
N ALA A 291 12.30 14.59 -40.51
CA ALA A 291 13.47 15.00 -41.26
C ALA A 291 12.95 15.74 -42.49
N HIS A 292 12.95 17.07 -42.44
CA HIS A 292 12.85 17.87 -43.65
C HIS A 292 14.10 17.55 -44.47
N GLY A 293 13.92 16.76 -45.51
CA GLY A 293 14.95 16.58 -46.52
C GLY A 293 15.25 17.91 -47.17
N GLN A 294 16.52 18.29 -47.14
CA GLN A 294 17.28 18.89 -48.24
C GLN A 294 18.74 18.45 -48.10
#